data_AF-F2LS20-F1
#
_entry.id   AF-F2LS20-F1
#
_cell.length_a   1.000
_cell.length_b   1.000
_cell.length_c   1.000
_cell.angle_alpha   90.00
_cell.angle_beta   90.00
_cell.angle_gamma   90.00
#
_symmetry.space_group_name_H-M   'P 1'
#
loop_
_entity.id
_entity.type
_entity.pdbx_description
1 polymer ?
#
loop_
_entity_poly.entity_id
_entity_poly.type
_entity_poly.pdbx_seq_one_letter_code
_entity_poly.pdbx_strand_id
1 'polypeptide(L)'
;MVSVEYEVACQTIGQLIARQVELIAMEESRAEPDQAMLARAIAARAALVAEREALAVDDEPGITKILTTCGPIALRLNGQEGSSAPV
;
A
#
# COMPACT_ATOMS: atom_id res chain seq x y z
N MET A 1 -14.00 -21.57 -0.05
CA MET A 1 -14.29 -20.52 0.95
C MET A 1 -13.07 -19.64 0.99
N VAL A 2 -13.19 -18.35 0.69
CA VAL A 2 -12.02 -17.47 0.73
C VAL A 2 -11.64 -17.24 2.20
N SER A 3 -10.34 -17.35 2.53
CA SER A 3 -9.86 -17.09 3.88
C SER A 3 -10.06 -15.62 4.22
N VAL A 4 -10.57 -15.32 5.42
CA VAL A 4 -10.69 -13.94 5.93
C VAL A 4 -9.32 -13.27 5.95
N GLU A 5 -8.27 -13.99 6.32
CA GLU A 5 -6.91 -13.44 6.41
C GLU A 5 -6.35 -13.08 5.03
N TYR A 6 -6.68 -13.87 4.00
CA TYR A 6 -6.34 -13.56 2.61
C TYR A 6 -7.00 -12.24 2.15
N GLU A 7 -8.29 -12.06 2.43
CA GLU A 7 -9.00 -10.82 2.09
C GLU A 7 -8.40 -9.61 2.83
N VAL A 8 -8.09 -9.77 4.13
CA VAL A 8 -7.42 -8.72 4.91
C VAL A 8 -6.05 -8.40 4.34
N ALA A 9 -5.27 -9.39 3.92
CA ALA A 9 -3.97 -9.18 3.29
C ALA A 9 -4.11 -8.44 1.94
N CYS A 10 -5.06 -8.84 1.10
CA CYS A 10 -5.39 -8.18 -0.17
C CYS A 10 -5.84 -6.73 0.01
N GLN A 11 -6.66 -6.46 1.03
CA GLN A 11 -7.09 -5.11 1.35
C GLN A 11 -5.92 -4.27 1.87
N THR A 12 -5.10 -4.83 2.76
CA THR A 12 -3.94 -4.15 3.35
C THR A 12 -2.96 -3.72 2.26
N ILE A 13 -2.60 -4.62 1.35
CA ILE A 13 -1.68 -4.29 0.24
C ILE A 13 -2.33 -3.31 -0.75
N GLY A 14 -3.65 -3.42 -0.97
CA GLY A 14 -4.42 -2.46 -1.78
C GLY A 14 -4.35 -1.03 -1.24
N GLN A 15 -4.46 -0.84 0.08
CA GLN A 15 -4.32 0.47 0.72
C GLN A 15 -2.93 1.08 0.50
N LEU A 16 -1.86 0.27 0.60
CA LEU A 16 -0.51 0.75 0.35
C LEU A 16 -0.29 1.13 -1.11
N ILE A 17 -0.86 0.37 -2.06
CA ILE A 17 -0.83 0.72 -3.49
C ILE A 17 -1.52 2.07 -3.72
N ALA A 18 -2.71 2.28 -3.16
CA ALA A 18 -3.44 3.53 -3.27
C ALA A 18 -2.62 4.70 -2.72
N ARG A 19 -1.95 4.52 -1.58
CA ARG A 19 -1.06 5.53 -1.02
C ARG A 19 0.11 5.89 -1.93
N GLN A 20 0.72 4.90 -2.60
CA GLN A 20 1.79 5.20 -3.56
C GLN A 20 1.24 5.96 -4.78
N VAL A 21 0.03 5.63 -5.26
CA VAL A 21 -0.62 6.38 -6.35
C VAL A 21 -0.85 7.84 -5.96
N GLU A 22 -1.34 8.08 -4.74
CA GLU A 22 -1.54 9.43 -4.22
C GLU A 22 -0.21 10.21 -4.15
N LEU A 23 0.85 9.60 -3.61
CA LEU A 23 2.17 10.22 -3.54
C LEU A 23 2.73 10.58 -4.93
N ILE A 24 2.55 9.68 -5.91
CA ILE A 24 2.94 9.93 -7.30
C ILE A 24 2.16 11.14 -7.85
N ALA A 25 0.83 11.13 -7.74
CA ALA A 25 -0.01 12.20 -8.25
C ALA A 25 0.30 13.56 -7.61
N MET A 26 0.56 13.57 -6.29
CA MET A 26 0.95 14.78 -5.57
C MET A 26 2.30 15.32 -6.07
N GLU A 27 3.30 14.46 -6.26
CA GLU A 27 4.61 14.89 -6.72
C GLU A 27 4.60 15.34 -8.19
N GLU A 28 3.88 14.63 -9.06
CA GLU A 28 3.67 15.02 -10.47
C GLU A 28 2.96 16.37 -10.60
N SER A 29 2.14 16.76 -9.63
CA SER A 29 1.43 18.04 -9.63
C SER A 29 2.30 19.26 -9.28
N ARG A 30 3.53 19.04 -8.81
CA ARG A 30 4.43 20.12 -8.41
C ARG A 30 5.01 20.86 -9.61
N ALA A 31 5.33 22.14 -9.41
CA ALA A 31 6.00 22.96 -10.41
C ALA A 31 7.38 22.40 -10.80
N GLU A 32 8.09 21.82 -9.83
CA GLU A 32 9.36 21.11 -10.02
C GLU A 32 9.28 19.76 -9.29
N PRO A 33 8.85 18.68 -9.98
CA PRO A 33 8.75 17.35 -9.37
C PRO A 33 10.12 16.74 -9.05
N ASP A 34 10.26 16.17 -7.86
CA ASP A 34 11.40 15.34 -7.48
C ASP A 34 11.35 13.98 -8.20
N GLN A 35 12.14 13.87 -9.27
CA GLN A 35 12.23 12.67 -10.09
C GLN A 35 12.73 11.44 -9.31
N ALA A 36 13.58 11.63 -8.30
CA ALA A 36 14.07 10.52 -7.49
C ALA A 36 12.98 10.01 -6.54
N MET A 37 12.17 10.91 -5.98
CA MET A 37 10.99 10.54 -5.21
C MET A 37 9.95 9.81 -6.07
N LEU A 38 9.65 10.33 -7.27
CA LEU A 38 8.75 9.69 -8.22
C LEU A 38 9.20 8.27 -8.59
N ALA A 39 10.46 8.10 -8.97
CA ALA A 39 11.01 6.80 -9.31
C ALA A 39 10.89 5.80 -8.14
N ARG A 40 11.14 6.25 -6.90
CA ARG A 40 10.97 5.43 -5.70
C ARG A 40 9.52 5.04 -5.46
N ALA A 41 8.58 5.98 -5.57
CA ALA A 41 7.15 5.72 -5.37
C ALA A 41 6.58 4.79 -6.44
N ILE A 42 7.00 4.96 -7.71
CA ILE A 42 6.63 4.08 -8.83
C ILE A 42 7.16 2.66 -8.60
N ALA A 43 8.44 2.52 -8.22
CA ALA A 43 9.04 1.22 -7.94
C ALA A 43 8.37 0.52 -6.75
N ALA A 44 8.07 1.26 -5.67
CA ALA A 44 7.35 0.74 -4.51
C ALA A 44 5.94 0.27 -4.89
N ARG A 45 5.21 1.06 -5.67
CA ARG A 45 3.88 0.68 -6.19
C ARG A 45 3.96 -0.59 -7.01
N ALA A 46 4.92 -0.70 -7.93
CA ALA A 46 5.08 -1.88 -8.78
C ALA A 46 5.39 -3.13 -7.96
N ALA A 47 6.25 -3.04 -6.95
CA ALA A 47 6.55 -4.14 -6.04
C ALA A 47 5.30 -4.61 -5.28
N LEU A 48 4.49 -3.70 -4.74
CA LEU A 48 3.26 -4.03 -4.03
C LEU A 48 2.21 -4.67 -4.96
N VAL A 49 2.10 -4.21 -6.21
CA VAL A 49 1.23 -4.84 -7.21
C VAL A 49 1.69 -6.27 -7.50
N ALA A 50 2.98 -6.49 -7.74
CA ALA A 50 3.52 -7.82 -7.99
C ALA A 50 3.33 -8.77 -6.79
N GLU A 51 3.53 -8.28 -5.56
CA GLU A 51 3.26 -9.06 -4.35
C GLU A 51 1.78 -9.43 -4.23
N ARG A 52 0.86 -8.50 -4.55
CA ARG A 52 -0.58 -8.77 -4.53
C ARG A 52 -0.98 -9.80 -5.58
N GLU A 53 -0.43 -9.70 -6.79
CA GLU A 53 -0.74 -10.62 -7.90
C GLU A 53 -0.18 -12.03 -7.67
N ALA A 54 0.94 -12.15 -6.94
CA ALA A 54 1.54 -13.43 -6.59
C ALA A 54 0.87 -14.13 -5.40
N LEU A 55 0.09 -13.40 -4.60
CA LEU A 55 -0.55 -13.95 -3.40
C LEU A 55 -1.69 -14.91 -3.76
N ALA A 56 -1.58 -16.16 -3.35
CA ALA A 56 -2.64 -17.15 -3.48
C ALA A 56 -3.50 -17.22 -2.20
N VAL A 57 -4.75 -17.66 -2.36
CA VAL A 57 -5.72 -17.77 -1.24
C VAL A 57 -5.31 -18.80 -0.18
N ASP A 58 -4.50 -19.78 -0.56
CA ASP A 58 -3.97 -20.88 0.26
C ASP A 58 -2.48 -20.68 0.64
N ASP A 59 -1.87 -19.54 0.28
CA ASP A 59 -0.51 -19.20 0.66
C ASP A 59 -0.47 -18.60 2.08
N GLU A 60 -0.72 -19.43 3.10
CA GLU A 60 -0.68 -19.02 4.52
C GLU A 60 0.63 -18.30 4.91
N PRO A 61 1.82 -18.75 4.46
CA PRO A 61 3.07 -18.02 4.71
C PRO A 61 3.09 -16.62 4.06
N GLY A 62 2.65 -16.50 2.81
CA GLY A 62 2.57 -15.23 2.09
C GLY A 62 1.57 -14.26 2.73
N ILE A 63 0.39 -14.75 3.12
CA ILE A 63 -0.64 -13.98 3.83
C ILE A 63 -0.06 -13.44 5.15
N THR A 64 0.56 -14.31 5.95
CA THR A 64 1.19 -13.92 7.22
C THR A 64 2.29 -12.87 7.03
N LYS A 65 3.13 -13.04 6.01
CA LYS A 65 4.20 -12.09 5.67
C LYS A 65 3.61 -10.71 5.31
N ILE A 66 2.56 -10.66 4.50
CA ILE A 66 1.92 -9.39 4.13
C ILE A 66 1.32 -8.72 5.36
N LEU A 67 0.58 -9.45 6.18
CA LEU A 67 -0.06 -8.86 7.37
C LEU A 67 0.96 -8.33 8.38
N THR A 68 2.07 -9.04 8.58
CA THR A 68 3.15 -8.60 9.50
C THR A 68 3.93 -7.40 8.96
N THR A 69 4.17 -7.34 7.65
CA THR A 69 5.00 -6.29 7.04
C THR A 69 4.18 -5.04 6.69
N CYS A 70 3.02 -5.23 6.07
CA CYS A 70 2.18 -4.16 5.56
C CYS A 70 1.14 -3.69 6.58
N GLY A 71 0.65 -4.58 7.45
CA GLY A 71 -0.40 -4.28 8.44
C GLY A 71 -0.09 -3.07 9.33
N PRO A 72 1.09 -2.99 9.98
CA PRO A 72 1.46 -1.83 10.79
C PRO A 72 1.53 -0.52 9.98
N ILE A 73 1.88 -0.60 8.69
CA ILE A 73 1.96 0.58 7.82
C ILE A 73 0.54 1.06 7.49
N ALA A 74 -0.35 0.15 7.07
CA ALA A 74 -1.74 0.47 6.78
C ALA A 74 -2.47 1.04 8.00
N LEU A 75 -2.25 0.48 9.19
CA LEU A 75 -2.81 1.02 10.44
C LEU A 75 -2.37 2.46 10.71
N ARG A 76 -1.08 2.79 10.48
CA ARG A 76 -0.60 4.17 10.62
C ARG A 76 -1.27 5.10 9.60
N LEU A 77 -1.44 4.67 8.35
CA LEU A 77 -2.12 5.48 7.34
C LEU A 77 -3.57 5.79 7.76
N ASN A 78 -4.32 4.78 8.18
CA ASN A 78 -5.70 4.95 8.65
C ASN A 78 -5.78 5.84 9.91
N GLY A 79 -4.77 5.77 10.79
CA GLY A 79 -4.66 6.65 11.96
C GLY A 79 -4.30 8.10 11.61
N GLN A 80 -3.61 8.34 10.50
CA GLN A 80 -3.29 9.68 10.01
C GLN A 80 -4.45 10.32 9.24
N GLU A 81 -5.29 9.54 8.56
CA GLU A 81 -6.53 10.04 7.92
C GLU A 81 -7.56 10.57 8.95
N GLY A 82 -7.53 10.06 10.19
CA GLY A 82 -8.33 10.59 11.30
C GLY A 82 -7.81 11.89 11.93
N SER A 83 -6.61 12.35 11.55
CA SER A 83 -5.97 13.56 12.09
C SER A 83 -6.03 14.76 11.14
N SER A 84 -6.89 14.72 10.12
CA SER A 84 -7.32 15.89 9.37
C SER A 84 -8.69 16.35 9.88
N ALA A 85 -8.74 16.86 11.11
CA ALA A 85 -9.85 17.68 11.56
C ALA A 85 -9.70 19.10 10.96
N PRO A 86 -10.77 19.72 10.43
CA PRO A 86 -10.68 21.02 9.79
C PRO A 86 -10.40 22.10 10.85
N VAL A 87 -9.46 23.00 10.52
CA VAL A 87 -9.27 24.29 11.20
C VAL A 87 -10.38 25.25 10.77
#